data_AF-A0A9E6RZS8-F1
#
_entry.id   AF-A0A9E6RZS8-F1
#
_cell.length_a   1.000
_cell.length_b   1.000
_cell.length_c   1.000
_cell.angle_alpha   90.00
_cell.angle_beta   90.00
_cell.angle_gamma   90.00
#
_symmetry.space_group_name_H-M   'P 1'
#
loop_
_entity.id
_entity.type
_entity.pdbx_description
1 polymer ?
#
loop_
_entity_poly.entity_id
_entity_poly.type
_entity_poly.pdbx_seq_one_letter_code
_entity_poly.pdbx_strand_id
1 'polypeptide(L)'
;MTKAVLPEVLTIEEVAEYLRLPQEAVIRQALSGNIPGRKIEDNWRFLKVAIDEWLSSPHNRAILIQQAGVFADDDSLADLRSSIYAARGRAEFEGDDNI
;
A
#
# COMPACT_ATOMS: atom_id res chain seq x y z
N MET A 1 11.64 35.37 1.40
CA MET A 1 10.81 34.15 1.48
C MET A 1 11.73 33.01 1.88
N THR A 2 11.64 32.52 3.11
CA THR A 2 12.48 31.45 3.65
C THR A 2 12.02 30.11 3.06
N LYS A 3 12.89 29.46 2.30
CA LYS A 3 12.67 28.08 1.83
C LYS A 3 12.83 27.17 3.04
N ALA A 4 11.74 26.62 3.56
CA ALA A 4 11.80 25.64 4.63
C ALA A 4 12.58 24.41 4.15
N VAL A 5 13.68 24.09 4.81
CA VAL A 5 14.42 22.84 4.58
C VAL A 5 13.75 21.80 5.45
N LEU A 6 13.00 20.89 4.83
CA LEU A 6 12.37 19.77 5.52
C LEU A 6 13.45 18.80 6.03
N PRO A 7 13.28 18.21 7.22
CA PRO A 7 14.19 17.18 7.72
C PRO A 7 14.12 15.91 6.88
N GLU A 8 15.16 15.07 6.96
CA GLU A 8 15.19 13.78 6.26
C GLU A 8 14.16 12.78 6.79
N VAL A 9 13.81 12.91 8.08
CA VAL A 9 12.78 12.13 8.75
C VAL A 9 11.65 13.07 9.17
N LEU A 10 10.47 12.85 8.61
CA LEU A 10 9.26 13.64 8.84
C LEU A 10 8.41 13.02 9.95
N THR A 11 7.80 13.88 10.74
CA THR A 11 6.69 13.59 11.63
C THR A 11 5.37 13.50 10.85
N ILE A 12 4.30 13.16 11.56
CA ILE A 12 2.97 13.07 10.94
C ILE A 12 2.43 14.42 10.47
N GLU A 13 2.78 15.48 11.19
CA GLU A 13 2.36 16.85 10.88
C GLU A 13 3.10 17.35 9.64
N GLU A 14 4.41 17.11 9.56
CA GLU A 14 5.25 17.50 8.43
C GLU A 14 4.91 16.72 7.16
N VAL A 15 4.64 15.41 7.26
CA VAL A 15 4.22 14.63 6.08
C VAL A 15 2.80 15.01 5.63
N ALA A 16 1.92 15.38 6.56
CA ALA A 16 0.58 15.89 6.23
C ALA A 16 0.67 17.23 5.48
N GLU A 17 1.53 18.14 5.92
CA GLU A 17 1.82 19.38 5.19
C GLU A 17 2.45 19.09 3.83
N TYR A 18 3.41 18.17 3.78
CA TYR A 18 4.13 17.79 2.57
C TYR A 18 3.20 17.21 1.49
N LEU A 19 2.33 16.27 1.88
CA LEU A 19 1.35 15.64 0.99
C LEU A 19 0.10 16.50 0.77
N ARG A 20 -0.05 17.61 1.51
CA ARG A 20 -1.26 18.45 1.55
C ARG A 20 -2.52 17.65 1.88
N LEU A 21 -2.41 16.77 2.87
CA LEU A 21 -3.50 15.95 3.36
C LEU A 21 -3.79 16.26 4.83
N PRO A 22 -5.02 16.05 5.33
CA PRO A 22 -5.28 16.12 6.75
C PRO A 22 -4.51 15.01 7.50
N GLN A 23 -3.99 15.32 8.70
CA GLN A 23 -3.19 14.38 9.50
C GLN A 23 -3.91 13.04 9.72
N GLU A 24 -5.23 13.07 9.93
CA GLU A 24 -6.03 11.87 10.12
C GLU A 24 -6.03 10.96 8.88
N ALA A 25 -6.03 11.54 7.68
CA ALA A 25 -5.88 10.75 6.45
C ALA A 25 -4.49 10.11 6.37
N VAL A 26 -3.44 10.85 6.72
CA VAL A 26 -2.07 10.30 6.79
C VAL A 26 -2.00 9.13 7.76
N ILE A 27 -2.56 9.26 8.98
CA ILE A 27 -2.63 8.16 9.96
C ILE A 27 -3.29 6.93 9.34
N ARG A 28 -4.48 7.09 8.74
CA ARG A 28 -5.21 5.97 8.14
C ARG A 28 -4.43 5.30 7.01
N GLN A 29 -3.78 6.09 6.15
CA GLN A 29 -2.97 5.55 5.05
C GLN A 29 -1.72 4.83 5.57
N ALA A 30 -1.07 5.35 6.61
CA ALA A 30 0.09 4.72 7.23
C ALA A 30 -0.28 3.40 7.91
N LEU A 31 -1.39 3.37 8.64
CA LEU A 31 -1.93 2.15 9.25
C LEU A 31 -2.33 1.10 8.21
N SER A 32 -2.84 1.55 7.05
CA SER A 32 -3.21 0.65 5.94
C SER A 32 -2.01 0.19 5.11
N GLY A 33 -0.80 0.70 5.37
CA GLY A 33 0.41 0.39 4.61
C GLY A 33 0.46 1.03 3.21
N ASN A 34 -0.41 2.00 2.93
CA ASN A 34 -0.50 2.64 1.61
C ASN A 34 0.56 3.74 1.42
N ILE A 35 1.07 4.30 2.52
CA ILE A 35 2.20 5.24 2.50
C ILE A 35 3.38 4.65 3.28
N PRO A 36 4.63 4.85 2.83
CA PRO A 36 5.80 4.31 3.51
C PRO A 36 6.07 5.10 4.80
N GLY A 37 5.82 4.45 5.94
CA GLY A 37 6.10 5.00 7.26
C GLY A 37 6.29 3.91 8.28
N ARG A 38 7.00 4.21 9.36
CA ARG A 38 7.22 3.28 10.47
C ARG A 38 6.73 3.88 11.77
N LYS A 39 5.96 3.10 12.52
CA LYS A 39 5.63 3.41 13.90
C LYS A 39 6.77 2.91 14.80
N ILE A 40 7.41 3.83 15.51
CA ILE A 40 8.47 3.55 16.48
C ILE A 40 7.92 4.03 17.82
N GLU A 41 7.66 3.07 18.72
CA GLU A 41 6.89 3.30 19.95
C GLU A 41 5.51 3.91 19.63
N ASP A 42 5.19 5.09 20.17
CA ASP A 42 3.96 5.84 19.91
C ASP A 42 4.09 6.90 18.82
N ASN A 43 5.22 6.94 18.12
CA ASN A 43 5.53 7.99 17.17
C ASN A 43 5.65 7.44 15.74
N TRP A 44 5.05 8.16 14.78
CA TRP A 44 5.26 7.89 13.36
C TRP A 44 6.51 8.61 12.85
N ARG A 45 7.25 7.91 11.99
CA ARG A 45 8.42 8.44 11.27
C ARG A 45 8.31 8.08 9.80
N PHE A 46 8.49 9.07 8.94
CA PHE A 46 8.43 8.94 7.50
C PHE A 46 9.74 9.42 6.90
N LEU A 47 10.45 8.57 6.16
CA LEU A 47 11.63 9.02 5.44
C LEU A 47 11.19 9.84 4.24
N LYS A 48 11.69 11.08 4.12
CA LYS A 48 11.33 11.97 3.01
C LYS A 48 11.63 11.31 1.66
N VAL A 49 12.80 10.69 1.53
CA VAL A 49 13.19 9.97 0.30
C VAL A 49 12.21 8.86 -0.06
N ALA A 50 11.74 8.08 0.92
CA ALA A 50 10.78 7.01 0.68
C ALA A 50 9.41 7.55 0.24
N ILE A 51 8.98 8.68 0.82
CA ILE A 51 7.75 9.37 0.40
C ILE A 51 7.90 9.92 -1.03
N ASP A 52 9.05 10.49 -1.37
CA ASP A 52 9.33 11.01 -2.71
C ASP A 52 9.32 9.87 -3.76
N GLU A 53 9.99 8.77 -3.47
CA GLU A 53 10.01 7.57 -4.32
C GLU A 53 8.61 6.96 -4.47
N TRP A 54 7.83 6.93 -3.39
CA TRP A 54 6.45 6.46 -3.40
C TRP A 54 5.55 7.35 -4.28
N LEU A 55 5.69 8.68 -4.18
CA LEU A 55 4.97 9.62 -5.05
C LEU A 55 5.38 9.49 -6.53
N SER A 56 6.65 9.20 -6.79
CA SER A 56 7.17 9.03 -8.15
C SER A 56 6.87 7.66 -8.75
N SER A 57 6.50 6.67 -7.94
CA SER A 57 6.26 5.30 -8.42
C SER A 57 4.91 5.17 -9.11
N PRO A 58 4.84 4.60 -10.33
CA PRO A 58 3.57 4.25 -10.94
C PRO A 58 2.88 3.18 -10.07
N HIS A 59 1.61 3.40 -9.73
CA HIS A 59 0.83 2.55 -8.83
C HIS A 59 0.96 1.05 -9.18
N ASN A 60 1.42 0.24 -8.22
CA ASN A 60 1.63 -1.21 -8.32
C ASN A 60 0.39 -2.01 -8.80
N ARG A 61 -0.83 -1.48 -8.65
CA ARG A 61 -2.02 -2.13 -9.21
C ARG A 61 -2.00 -2.18 -10.74
N ALA A 62 -1.48 -1.15 -11.41
CA ALA A 62 -1.37 -1.18 -12.87
C ALA A 62 -0.35 -2.23 -13.33
N ILE A 63 0.76 -2.39 -12.60
CA ILE A 63 1.78 -3.41 -12.89
C ILE A 63 1.25 -4.83 -12.65
N LEU A 64 0.50 -5.04 -11.56
CA LEU A 64 -0.15 -6.32 -11.29
C LEU A 64 -1.20 -6.67 -12.34
N ILE A 65 -1.98 -5.71 -12.83
CA ILE A 65 -2.93 -5.95 -13.94
C ILE A 65 -2.18 -6.27 -15.24
N GLN A 66 -1.04 -5.62 -15.50
CA GLN A 66 -0.22 -5.87 -16.67
C GLN A 66 0.45 -7.27 -16.65
N GLN A 67 0.68 -7.81 -15.45
CA GLN A 67 1.22 -9.17 -15.24
C GLN A 67 0.12 -10.23 -15.07
N ALA A 68 -1.10 -9.86 -14.69
CA ALA A 68 -2.21 -10.79 -14.46
C ALA A 68 -2.56 -11.64 -15.70
N GLY A 69 -2.38 -11.09 -16.91
CA GLY A 69 -2.57 -11.84 -18.16
C GLY A 69 -1.60 -13.00 -18.36
N VAL A 70 -0.45 -13.01 -17.66
CA VAL A 70 0.53 -14.10 -17.70
C VAL A 70 0.16 -15.23 -16.72
N PHE A 71 -0.58 -14.92 -15.66
CA PHE A 71 -0.96 -15.87 -14.62
C PHE A 71 -2.35 -16.50 -14.82
N ALA A 72 -3.20 -15.90 -15.67
CA ALA A 72 -4.55 -16.41 -15.91
C ALA A 72 -4.59 -17.78 -16.61
N ASP A 73 -3.50 -18.16 -17.29
CA ASP A 73 -3.36 -19.46 -17.98
C ASP A 73 -2.57 -20.49 -17.14
N ASP A 74 -2.13 -20.13 -15.93
CA ASP A 74 -1.37 -21.03 -15.05
C ASP A 74 -2.31 -21.79 -14.11
N ASP A 75 -2.67 -23.01 -14.53
CA ASP A 75 -3.52 -23.97 -13.83
C ASP A 75 -3.08 -24.23 -12.38
N SER A 76 -1.79 -24.00 -12.05
CA SER A 76 -1.22 -24.21 -10.71
C SER A 76 -1.75 -23.25 -9.64
N LEU A 77 -2.39 -22.14 -10.02
CA LEU A 77 -2.93 -21.16 -9.08
C LEU A 77 -4.26 -21.59 -8.45
N ALA A 78 -5.01 -22.49 -9.08
CA ALA A 78 -6.25 -23.04 -8.56
C ALA A 78 -6.00 -23.83 -7.27
N ASP A 79 -5.00 -24.72 -7.30
CA ASP A 79 -4.57 -25.50 -6.13
C ASP A 79 -4.09 -24.60 -4.99
N LEU A 80 -3.30 -23.57 -5.30
CA LEU A 80 -2.83 -22.62 -4.31
C LEU A 80 -3.99 -21.85 -3.67
N ARG A 81 -4.97 -21.40 -4.47
CA ARG A 81 -6.18 -20.72 -3.97
C ARG A 81 -6.94 -21.64 -3.01
N SER A 82 -7.26 -22.86 -3.45
CA SER A 82 -8.02 -23.82 -2.62
C SER A 82 -7.30 -24.13 -1.30
N SER A 83 -5.98 -24.31 -1.32
CA SER A 83 -5.20 -24.55 -0.10
C SER A 83 -5.22 -23.36 0.88
N ILE A 84 -5.22 -22.12 0.39
CA ILE A 84 -5.31 -20.91 1.22
C ILE A 84 -6.71 -20.77 1.84
N TYR A 85 -7.77 -21.09 1.09
CA TYR A 85 -9.15 -21.06 1.60
C TYR A 85 -9.38 -22.13 2.66
N ALA A 86 -8.95 -23.37 2.39
CA ALA A 86 -9.01 -24.48 3.34
C ALA A 86 -8.26 -24.16 4.64
N ALA A 87 -7.03 -23.61 4.54
CA ALA A 87 -6.24 -23.22 5.70
C ALA A 87 -6.87 -22.09 6.53
N ARG A 88 -7.71 -21.25 5.92
CA ARG A 88 -8.44 -20.16 6.58
C ARG A 88 -9.83 -20.56 7.06
N GLY A 89 -10.22 -21.83 6.89
CA GLY A 89 -11.53 -22.34 7.30
C GLY A 89 -12.70 -21.67 6.58
N ARG A 90 -12.47 -21.12 5.38
CA ARG A 90 -13.52 -20.52 4.54
C ARG A 90 -13.69 -21.39 3.31
N ALA A 91 -14.94 -21.73 2.98
CA ALA A 91 -15.24 -22.33 1.68
C ALA A 91 -14.89 -21.31 0.58
N GLU A 92 -14.27 -21.79 -0.49
CA GLU A 92 -14.14 -21.01 -1.71
C GLU A 92 -15.53 -20.58 -2.18
N PHE A 93 -15.79 -19.28 -2.24
CA PHE A 93 -17.01 -18.78 -2.86
C PHE A 93 -16.70 -18.64 -4.35
N GLU A 94 -17.15 -19.61 -5.13
CA GLU A 94 -17.22 -19.50 -6.58
C GLU A 94 -18.37 -18.52 -6.86
N GLY A 95 -18.03 -17.23 -6.91
CA GLY A 95 -18.95 -16.22 -7.38
C GLY A 95 -19.22 -16.50 -8.85
N ASP A 96 -20.47 -16.89 -9.13
CA ASP A 96 -21.00 -17.12 -10.47
C ASP A 96 -20.60 -15.94 -11.38
N ASP A 97 -19.75 -16.22 -12.36
CA ASP A 97 -19.30 -15.28 -13.38
C ASP A 97 -20.46 -15.08 -14.37
N ASN A 98 -21.50 -14.35 -13.92
CA ASN A 98 -22.56 -13.86 -14.80
C ASN A 98 -23.31 -12.65 -14.20
N ILE A 99 -22.79 -11.44 -14.47
CA ILE A 99 -23.51 -10.23 -14.97
C ILE A 99 -22.58 -9.02 -14.99
#